data_AF-A0AAW5SB80-F1
#
_entry.id   AF-A0AAW5SB80-F1
#
_cell.length_a   1.000
_cell.length_b   1.000
_cell.length_c   1.000
_cell.angle_alpha   90.00
_cell.angle_beta   90.00
_cell.angle_gamma   90.00
#
_symmetry.space_group_name_H-M   'P 1'
#
loop_
_entity.id
_entity.type
_entity.pdbx_description
1 polymer ?
#
loop_
_entity_poly.entity_id
_entity_poly.type
_entity_poly.pdbx_seq_one_letter_code
_entity_poly.pdbx_strand_id
1 'polypeptide(L)'
;MSEVSNALRAATAAVFTGGFVFAGSAAAAADPAGTPNPSDINTLAASLSKGYGLNNCTAGNIDRGRQLAVLTCGQSPDPKGPAQAKYVLFTNPENLATAFRATIKEDVLTPCGDAHESPSSWHKDGSSASAGQAACGTFRNAAEIIWTIDAKNILSYLRASNTDVAALYQWWRANG
;
A
#
# COMPACT_ATOMS: atom_id res chain seq x y z
N MET A 1 -4.81 3.93 -76.07
CA MET A 1 -4.20 2.65 -76.47
C MET A 1 -2.71 2.90 -76.65
N SER A 2 -1.90 2.09 -75.95
CA SER A 2 -0.44 1.90 -76.06
C SER A 2 0.43 3.07 -75.59
N GLU A 3 1.02 3.05 -74.38
CA GLU A 3 2.11 2.18 -73.86
C GLU A 3 3.47 2.44 -74.55
N VAL A 4 4.43 3.11 -73.88
CA VAL A 4 5.57 2.55 -73.09
C VAL A 4 6.71 2.11 -74.07
N SER A 5 8.00 2.45 -73.99
CA SER A 5 8.89 2.82 -72.88
C SER A 5 10.27 3.34 -73.34
N ASN A 6 10.92 4.07 -72.42
CA ASN A 6 12.33 4.02 -71.98
C ASN A 6 13.53 4.05 -72.95
N ALA A 7 14.47 4.97 -72.66
CA ALA A 7 15.79 4.59 -72.15
C ALA A 7 16.46 5.78 -71.43
N LEU A 8 16.58 5.68 -70.10
CA LEU A 8 17.30 6.64 -69.25
C LEU A 8 18.81 6.37 -69.32
N ARG A 9 19.58 7.46 -69.32
CA ARG A 9 21.05 7.48 -69.25
C ARG A 9 21.55 7.02 -67.88
N ALA A 10 22.63 6.24 -67.90
CA ALA A 10 23.42 5.86 -66.74
C ALA A 10 24.20 7.06 -66.17
N ALA A 11 24.31 7.15 -64.84
CA ALA A 11 25.39 7.85 -64.17
C ALA A 11 25.66 7.21 -62.80
N THR A 12 26.93 6.90 -62.59
CA THR A 12 27.57 6.19 -61.48
C THR A 12 27.83 7.06 -60.25
N ALA A 13 27.90 6.35 -59.10
CA ALA A 13 28.78 6.56 -57.95
C ALA A 13 28.51 7.73 -56.97
N ALA A 14 28.28 7.37 -55.69
CA ALA A 14 29.26 7.57 -54.62
C ALA A 14 28.77 6.89 -53.32
N VAL A 15 29.63 6.04 -52.74
CA VAL A 15 29.45 5.43 -51.43
C VAL A 15 29.91 6.42 -50.36
N PHE A 16 29.04 6.79 -49.43
CA PHE A 16 29.43 7.35 -48.14
C PHE A 16 28.76 6.53 -47.04
N THR A 17 29.43 5.48 -46.59
CA THR A 17 29.15 4.80 -45.33
C THR A 17 29.63 5.68 -44.18
N GLY A 18 28.84 6.69 -43.83
CA GLY A 18 28.95 7.42 -42.57
C GLY A 18 28.14 6.72 -41.50
N GLY A 19 28.76 5.77 -40.79
CA GLY A 19 28.15 5.11 -39.64
C GLY A 19 28.03 6.07 -38.47
N PHE A 20 26.90 6.77 -38.35
CA PHE A 20 26.51 7.43 -37.11
C PHE A 20 26.11 6.35 -36.11
N VAL A 21 26.99 6.07 -35.16
CA VAL A 21 26.63 5.30 -33.96
C VAL A 21 25.71 6.21 -33.15
N PHE A 22 24.40 6.06 -33.31
CA PHE A 22 23.44 6.64 -32.38
C PHE A 22 23.74 6.01 -31.03
N ALA A 23 24.36 6.79 -30.14
CA ALA A 23 24.40 6.49 -28.72
C ALA A 23 22.94 6.26 -28.31
N GLY A 24 22.61 5.00 -28.00
CA GLY A 24 21.27 4.59 -27.65
C GLY A 24 20.76 5.52 -26.56
N SER A 25 19.73 6.29 -26.89
CA SER A 25 18.90 6.97 -25.91
C SER A 25 18.46 5.89 -24.94
N ALA A 26 19.04 5.90 -23.73
CA ALA A 26 18.53 5.12 -22.63
C ALA A 26 17.05 5.50 -22.52
N ALA A 27 16.16 4.58 -22.88
CA ALA A 27 14.74 4.76 -22.68
C ALA A 27 14.59 5.05 -21.19
N ALA A 28 14.19 6.28 -20.85
CA ALA A 28 13.77 6.60 -19.50
C ALA A 28 12.65 5.61 -19.19
N ALA A 29 12.93 4.64 -18.32
CA ALA A 29 11.92 3.71 -17.86
C ALA A 29 10.81 4.56 -17.25
N ALA A 30 9.65 4.60 -17.91
CA ALA A 30 8.47 5.19 -17.32
C ALA A 30 8.22 4.45 -16.02
N ASP A 31 8.25 5.18 -14.90
CA ASP A 31 7.95 4.65 -13.58
C ASP A 31 6.61 3.90 -13.66
N PRO A 32 6.58 2.57 -13.41
CA PRO A 32 5.39 1.78 -13.66
C PRO A 32 4.22 2.39 -12.89
N ALA A 33 3.16 2.76 -13.61
CA ALA A 33 1.96 3.34 -13.04
C ALA A 33 1.50 2.51 -11.83
N GLY A 34 1.59 3.08 -10.63
CA GLY A 34 1.17 2.42 -9.39
C GLY A 34 2.25 1.68 -8.60
N THR A 35 3.54 1.81 -8.92
CA THR A 35 4.63 1.31 -8.05
C THR A 35 4.94 2.34 -6.94
N PRO A 36 5.00 1.96 -5.66
CA PRO A 36 5.35 2.87 -4.58
C PRO A 36 6.84 3.22 -4.58
N ASN A 37 7.19 4.43 -4.13
CA ASN A 37 8.59 4.82 -3.99
C ASN A 37 9.24 4.05 -2.83
N PRO A 38 10.53 3.66 -2.93
CA PRO A 38 11.23 2.99 -1.84
C PRO A 38 11.27 3.78 -0.53
N SER A 39 11.34 5.11 -0.59
CA SER A 39 11.30 5.99 0.59
C SER A 39 9.95 5.93 1.32
N ASP A 40 8.85 5.84 0.57
CA ASP A 40 7.49 5.76 1.12
C ASP A 40 7.26 4.38 1.75
N ILE A 41 7.79 3.32 1.14
CA ILE A 41 7.81 1.96 1.71
C ILE A 41 8.57 1.95 3.05
N ASN A 42 9.77 2.56 3.11
CA ASN A 42 10.55 2.61 4.35
C ASN A 42 9.84 3.42 5.44
N THR A 43 9.17 4.53 5.06
CA THR A 43 8.37 5.34 5.97
C THR A 43 7.21 4.54 6.56
N LEU A 44 6.50 3.78 5.71
CA LEU A 44 5.41 2.91 6.16
C LEU A 44 5.94 1.75 7.02
N ALA A 45 7.08 1.16 6.65
CA ALA A 45 7.72 0.08 7.39
C ALA A 45 8.09 0.45 8.83
N ALA A 46 8.41 1.72 9.09
CA ALA A 46 8.71 2.24 10.42
C ALA A 46 7.47 2.36 11.35
N SER A 47 6.28 2.06 10.84
CA SER A 47 5.01 2.15 11.58
C SER A 47 4.25 0.82 11.63
N LEU A 48 4.89 -0.28 11.23
CA LEU A 48 4.29 -1.61 11.31
C LEU A 48 4.21 -2.06 12.76
N SER A 49 3.19 -2.88 13.07
CA SER A 49 3.10 -3.53 14.38
C SER A 49 4.33 -4.42 14.60
N LYS A 50 4.77 -4.55 15.85
CA LYS A 50 5.91 -5.35 16.27
C LYS A 50 5.83 -6.77 15.69
N GLY A 51 6.95 -7.22 15.11
CA GLY A 51 7.05 -8.52 14.42
C GLY A 51 6.79 -8.47 12.92
N TYR A 52 6.19 -7.39 12.41
CA TYR A 52 6.09 -7.15 10.97
C TYR A 52 7.27 -6.31 10.45
N GLY A 53 7.71 -6.63 9.24
CA GLY A 53 8.84 -6.00 8.57
C GLY A 53 8.90 -6.37 7.09
N LEU A 54 9.85 -5.80 6.36
CA LEU A 54 9.99 -6.07 4.91
C LEU A 54 10.39 -7.53 4.59
N ASN A 55 10.71 -8.34 5.59
CA ASN A 55 10.98 -9.77 5.44
C ASN A 55 9.70 -10.63 5.43
N ASN A 56 8.57 -10.13 5.94
CA ASN A 56 7.28 -10.84 5.96
C ASN A 56 6.10 -9.98 5.43
N CYS A 57 6.41 -8.84 4.83
CA CYS A 57 5.49 -7.95 4.15
C CYS A 57 5.96 -7.70 2.71
N THR A 58 5.00 -7.61 1.80
CA THR A 58 5.23 -7.33 0.38
C THR A 58 4.61 -6.00 0.00
N ALA A 59 5.35 -5.19 -0.77
CA ALA A 59 4.83 -3.96 -1.35
C ALA A 59 3.71 -4.25 -2.36
N GLY A 60 2.59 -3.55 -2.23
CA GLY A 60 1.47 -3.61 -3.17
C GLY A 60 1.47 -2.45 -4.15
N ASN A 61 0.65 -2.57 -5.20
CA ASN A 61 0.36 -1.44 -6.07
C ASN A 61 -0.39 -0.34 -5.32
N ILE A 62 -0.16 0.90 -5.72
CA ILE A 62 -0.76 2.11 -5.16
C ILE A 62 -1.64 2.84 -6.19
N ASP A 63 -2.69 3.48 -5.71
CA ASP A 63 -3.32 4.59 -6.43
C ASP A 63 -2.53 5.88 -6.15
N ARG A 64 -1.75 6.37 -7.11
CA ARG A 64 -0.89 7.56 -6.93
C ARG A 64 -1.64 8.85 -6.57
N GLY A 65 -2.94 8.94 -6.84
CA GLY A 65 -3.74 10.09 -6.41
C GLY A 65 -4.02 10.10 -4.90
N ARG A 66 -3.91 8.94 -4.23
CA ARG A 66 -4.39 8.74 -2.86
C ARG A 66 -3.36 8.10 -1.92
N GLN A 67 -2.52 7.22 -2.44
CA GLN A 67 -1.63 6.33 -1.69
C GLN A 67 -0.18 6.56 -2.09
N LEU A 68 0.71 6.53 -1.10
CA LEU A 68 2.16 6.62 -1.27
C LEU A 68 2.82 5.23 -1.14
N ALA A 69 2.28 4.38 -0.26
CA ALA A 69 2.78 3.05 -0.02
C ALA A 69 1.69 2.12 0.47
N VAL A 70 1.78 0.84 0.11
CA VAL A 70 0.96 -0.25 0.63
C VAL A 70 1.88 -1.41 0.98
N LEU A 71 1.75 -1.94 2.20
CA LEU A 71 2.41 -3.18 2.63
C LEU A 71 1.34 -4.19 3.04
N THR A 72 1.39 -5.39 2.47
CA THR A 72 0.56 -6.52 2.89
C THR A 72 1.45 -7.58 3.51
N CYS A 73 1.15 -7.98 4.74
CA CYS A 73 1.94 -8.91 5.51
C CYS A 73 1.18 -10.21 5.76
N GLY A 74 1.92 -11.32 5.83
CA GLY A 74 1.36 -12.62 6.15
C GLY A 74 1.12 -12.83 7.65
N GLN A 75 1.22 -14.09 8.07
CA GLN A 75 1.13 -14.51 9.47
C GLN A 75 2.17 -13.77 10.32
N SER A 76 1.73 -13.27 11.48
CA SER A 76 2.62 -12.72 12.49
C SER A 76 3.62 -13.78 12.98
N PRO A 77 4.89 -13.44 13.24
CA PRO A 77 5.85 -14.37 13.84
C PRO A 77 5.51 -14.70 15.31
N ASP A 78 4.63 -13.92 15.94
CA ASP A 78 4.04 -14.29 17.23
C ASP A 78 3.02 -15.43 17.00
N PRO A 79 3.16 -16.60 17.66
CA PRO A 79 2.21 -17.71 17.54
C PRO A 79 0.76 -17.35 17.90
N LYS A 80 0.55 -16.31 18.72
CA LYS A 80 -0.78 -15.79 19.07
C LYS A 80 -1.19 -14.57 18.24
N GLY A 81 -0.33 -14.16 17.30
CA GLY A 81 -0.55 -12.99 16.48
C GLY A 81 -1.49 -13.22 15.30
N PRO A 82 -1.85 -12.14 14.62
CA PRO A 82 -2.80 -12.17 13.51
C PRO A 82 -2.28 -12.96 12.31
N ALA A 83 -3.23 -13.46 11.52
CA ALA A 83 -2.98 -14.21 10.30
C ALA A 83 -2.57 -13.32 9.12
N GLN A 84 -2.97 -12.05 9.15
CA GLN A 84 -2.65 -11.08 8.11
C GLN A 84 -2.57 -9.67 8.71
N ALA A 85 -1.75 -8.83 8.09
CA ALA A 85 -1.79 -7.39 8.29
C ALA A 85 -1.77 -6.65 6.96
N LYS A 86 -2.30 -5.43 6.94
CA LYS A 86 -2.06 -4.48 5.85
C LYS A 86 -1.90 -3.08 6.41
N TYR A 87 -1.02 -2.33 5.75
CA TYR A 87 -0.70 -0.97 6.11
C TYR A 87 -0.72 -0.13 4.83
N VAL A 88 -1.24 1.08 4.91
CA VAL A 88 -1.36 2.00 3.79
C VAL A 88 -0.95 3.38 4.24
N LEU A 89 0.01 3.98 3.55
CA LEU A 89 0.40 5.37 3.70
C LEU A 89 -0.37 6.21 2.68
N PHE A 90 -1.12 7.21 3.15
CA PHE A 90 -1.89 8.10 2.29
C PHE A 90 -1.19 9.44 2.06
N THR A 91 -1.54 10.09 0.95
CA THR A 91 -0.99 11.40 0.56
C THR A 91 -1.42 12.52 1.49
N ASN A 92 -2.58 12.40 2.15
CA ASN A 92 -3.14 13.42 3.04
C ASN A 92 -4.19 12.84 4.02
N PRO A 93 -4.61 13.63 5.03
CA PRO A 93 -5.59 13.19 6.04
C PRO A 93 -6.99 12.91 5.48
N GLU A 94 -7.45 13.62 4.44
CA GLU A 94 -8.78 13.37 3.83
C GLU A 94 -8.85 11.98 3.18
N ASN A 95 -7.79 11.59 2.49
CA ASN A 95 -7.67 10.27 1.87
C ASN A 95 -7.63 9.16 2.93
N LEU A 96 -6.88 9.37 4.02
CA LEU A 96 -6.89 8.48 5.18
C LEU A 96 -8.30 8.33 5.77
N ALA A 97 -8.96 9.44 6.10
CA ALA A 97 -10.27 9.41 6.73
C ALA A 97 -11.33 8.77 5.82
N THR A 98 -11.25 9.01 4.51
CA THR A 98 -12.13 8.38 3.52
C THR A 98 -11.90 6.87 3.43
N ALA A 99 -10.63 6.44 3.39
CA ALA A 99 -10.30 5.03 3.38
C ALA A 99 -10.76 4.34 4.67
N PHE A 100 -10.49 4.91 5.84
CA PHE A 100 -10.94 4.37 7.13
C PHE A 100 -12.46 4.14 7.16
N ARG A 101 -13.25 5.17 6.81
CA ARG A 101 -14.73 5.06 6.75
C ARG A 101 -15.21 4.03 5.73
N ALA A 102 -14.50 3.85 4.63
CA ALA A 102 -14.86 2.86 3.62
C ALA A 102 -14.57 1.44 4.13
N THR A 103 -13.40 1.21 4.72
CA THR A 103 -12.98 -0.11 5.22
C THR A 103 -13.89 -0.59 6.35
N ILE A 104 -14.16 0.25 7.36
CA ILE A 104 -14.98 -0.19 8.51
C ILE A 104 -16.44 -0.47 8.16
N LYS A 105 -16.94 -0.02 7.01
CA LYS A 105 -18.30 -0.34 6.53
C LYS A 105 -18.42 -1.78 6.03
N GLU A 106 -17.30 -2.43 5.74
CA GLU A 106 -17.27 -3.83 5.33
C GLU A 106 -17.34 -4.80 6.52
N ASP A 107 -17.18 -4.27 7.73
CA ASP A 107 -17.11 -5.04 8.97
C ASP A 107 -18.43 -5.05 9.73
N VAL A 108 -18.67 -6.14 10.47
CA VAL A 108 -19.64 -6.14 11.56
C VAL A 108 -18.95 -5.59 12.80
N LEU A 109 -19.22 -4.31 13.12
CA LEU A 109 -18.53 -3.60 14.19
C LEU A 109 -18.98 -4.04 15.58
N THR A 110 -18.01 -4.14 16.47
CA THR A 110 -18.18 -4.39 17.90
C THR A 110 -17.28 -3.44 18.69
N PRO A 111 -17.61 -3.07 19.93
CA PRO A 111 -16.77 -2.18 20.71
C PRO A 111 -15.33 -2.71 20.88
N CYS A 112 -14.36 -1.79 20.84
CA CYS A 112 -12.94 -2.12 21.00
C CYS A 112 -12.54 -2.18 22.48
N GLY A 113 -12.31 -3.37 23.04
CA GLY A 113 -11.91 -3.50 24.44
C GLY A 113 -12.93 -2.85 25.39
N ASP A 114 -12.48 -1.89 26.20
CA ASP A 114 -13.33 -1.18 27.16
C ASP A 114 -14.11 0.01 26.54
N ALA A 115 -13.90 0.30 25.25
CA ALA A 115 -14.71 1.31 24.56
C ALA A 115 -16.18 0.86 24.52
N HIS A 116 -17.11 1.82 24.55
CA HIS A 116 -18.54 1.53 24.45
C HIS A 116 -19.04 1.48 23.00
N GLU A 117 -18.25 2.00 22.05
CA GLU A 117 -18.59 2.09 20.64
C GLU A 117 -17.38 1.79 19.74
N SER A 118 -17.66 1.55 18.47
CA SER A 118 -16.68 1.34 17.40
C SER A 118 -17.20 2.04 16.15
N PRO A 119 -16.40 2.94 15.52
CA PRO A 119 -15.03 3.32 15.89
C PRO A 119 -14.96 4.16 17.18
N SER A 120 -13.78 4.22 17.79
CA SER A 120 -13.46 5.09 18.94
C SER A 120 -12.05 5.67 18.82
N SER A 121 -11.75 6.75 19.56
CA SER A 121 -10.39 7.28 19.63
C SER A 121 -9.46 6.32 20.36
N TRP A 122 -8.23 6.16 19.87
CA TRP A 122 -7.20 5.39 20.57
C TRP A 122 -5.99 6.27 20.92
N HIS A 123 -5.24 5.79 21.91
CA HIS A 123 -4.10 6.49 22.46
C HIS A 123 -2.91 5.53 22.54
N LYS A 124 -1.71 6.06 22.29
CA LYS A 124 -0.48 5.33 22.58
C LYS A 124 -0.31 5.18 24.10
N ASP A 125 0.22 4.05 24.55
CA ASP A 125 0.50 3.82 25.96
C ASP A 125 1.35 4.96 26.55
N GLY A 126 0.91 5.47 27.71
CA GLY A 126 1.54 6.61 28.39
C GLY A 126 1.15 8.00 27.83
N SER A 127 0.27 8.08 26.83
CA SER A 127 -0.26 9.34 26.29
C SER A 127 -1.76 9.46 26.49
N SER A 128 -2.24 10.65 26.86
CA SER A 128 -3.67 11.00 26.84
C SER A 128 -4.11 11.67 25.53
N ALA A 129 -3.17 12.08 24.69
CA ALA A 129 -3.47 12.65 23.37
C ALA A 129 -3.89 11.53 22.41
N SER A 130 -4.94 11.77 21.62
CA SER A 130 -5.41 10.83 20.60
C SER A 130 -4.33 10.61 19.55
N ALA A 131 -4.07 9.35 19.21
CA ALA A 131 -3.19 8.96 18.12
C ALA A 131 -3.96 8.69 16.81
N GLY A 132 -5.27 8.47 16.91
CA GLY A 132 -6.16 8.27 15.77
C GLY A 132 -7.49 7.64 16.15
N GLN A 133 -8.09 6.93 15.21
CA GLN A 133 -9.33 6.17 15.36
C GLN A 133 -9.05 4.67 15.27
N ALA A 134 -9.77 3.86 16.03
CA ALA A 134 -9.72 2.41 15.97
C ALA A 134 -11.14 1.85 15.86
N ALA A 135 -11.31 0.84 15.01
CA ALA A 135 -12.54 0.10 14.83
C ALA A 135 -12.23 -1.39 14.97
N CYS A 136 -13.07 -2.07 15.74
CA CYS A 136 -13.00 -3.51 15.96
C CYS A 136 -14.27 -4.17 15.46
N GLY A 137 -14.14 -5.41 15.02
CA GLY A 137 -15.28 -6.15 14.51
C GLY A 137 -14.85 -7.46 13.86
N THR A 138 -15.72 -7.95 12.99
CA THR A 138 -15.39 -9.10 12.14
C THR A 138 -15.59 -8.79 10.68
N PHE A 139 -14.60 -9.13 9.87
CA PHE A 139 -14.67 -9.14 8.42
C PHE A 139 -14.68 -10.59 7.92
N ARG A 140 -15.72 -11.00 7.19
CA ARG A 140 -15.86 -12.36 6.62
C ARG A 140 -15.56 -13.48 7.62
N ASN A 141 -16.14 -13.39 8.82
CA ASN A 141 -15.97 -14.36 9.91
C ASN A 141 -14.54 -14.49 10.45
N ALA A 142 -13.75 -13.42 10.36
CA ALA A 142 -12.46 -13.27 11.02
C ALA A 142 -12.46 -11.98 11.84
N ALA A 143 -11.93 -12.01 13.07
CA ALA A 143 -11.73 -10.83 13.89
C ALA A 143 -10.77 -9.88 13.18
N GLU A 144 -11.13 -8.60 13.19
CA GLU A 144 -10.39 -7.53 12.55
C GLU A 144 -10.33 -6.31 13.47
N ILE A 145 -9.17 -5.67 13.46
CA ILE A 145 -8.99 -4.34 14.03
C ILE A 145 -8.37 -3.45 12.96
N ILE A 146 -9.01 -2.31 12.72
CA ILE A 146 -8.60 -1.29 11.76
C ILE A 146 -8.29 -0.03 12.56
N TRP A 147 -7.14 0.60 12.38
CA TRP A 147 -6.82 1.84 13.06
C TRP A 147 -6.06 2.82 12.16
N THR A 148 -6.15 4.09 12.53
CA THR A 148 -5.39 5.17 11.90
C THR A 148 -4.23 5.63 12.78
N ILE A 149 -3.17 6.12 12.17
CA ILE A 149 -2.14 6.94 12.84
C ILE A 149 -2.20 8.32 12.18
N ASP A 150 -2.98 9.23 12.75
CA ASP A 150 -3.39 10.46 12.09
C ASP A 150 -2.20 11.36 11.75
N ALA A 151 -1.24 11.47 12.67
CA ALA A 151 -0.02 12.24 12.48
C ALA A 151 0.87 11.73 11.32
N LYS A 152 0.62 10.51 10.82
CA LYS A 152 1.40 9.88 9.75
C LYS A 152 0.58 9.60 8.49
N ASN A 153 -0.72 9.89 8.46
CA ASN A 153 -1.63 9.49 7.38
C ASN A 153 -1.61 7.97 7.09
N ILE A 154 -1.52 7.14 8.13
CA ILE A 154 -1.45 5.68 7.98
C ILE A 154 -2.78 5.05 8.37
N LEU A 155 -3.29 4.14 7.54
CA LEU A 155 -4.32 3.16 7.88
C LEU A 155 -3.65 1.80 8.05
N SER A 156 -4.03 1.10 9.10
CA SER A 156 -3.55 -0.24 9.39
C SER A 156 -4.74 -1.14 9.67
N TYR A 157 -4.62 -2.41 9.33
CA TYR A 157 -5.50 -3.43 9.89
C TYR A 157 -4.78 -4.74 10.14
N LEU A 158 -5.28 -5.47 11.14
CA LEU A 158 -4.85 -6.82 11.50
C LEU A 158 -6.07 -7.73 11.43
N ARG A 159 -5.87 -8.94 10.91
CA ARG A 159 -6.92 -9.95 10.81
C ARG A 159 -6.48 -11.24 11.45
N ALA A 160 -7.29 -11.79 12.33
CA ALA A 160 -7.06 -13.08 12.96
C ALA A 160 -7.49 -14.25 12.04
N SER A 161 -7.13 -15.47 12.41
CA SER A 161 -7.65 -16.71 11.78
C SER A 161 -8.95 -17.21 12.41
N ASN A 162 -9.46 -16.51 13.42
CA ASN A 162 -10.65 -16.83 14.20
C ASN A 162 -11.52 -15.58 14.39
N THR A 163 -12.62 -15.68 15.12
CA THR A 163 -13.57 -14.57 15.40
C THR A 163 -13.33 -13.88 16.74
N ASP A 164 -12.21 -14.11 17.42
CA ASP A 164 -11.95 -13.58 18.76
C ASP A 164 -11.41 -12.14 18.71
N VAL A 165 -12.34 -11.18 18.62
CA VAL A 165 -12.04 -9.74 18.58
C VAL A 165 -11.33 -9.27 19.84
N ALA A 166 -11.68 -9.81 21.00
CA ALA A 166 -11.09 -9.41 22.27
C ALA A 166 -9.60 -9.82 22.33
N ALA A 167 -9.29 -11.06 21.97
CA ALA A 167 -7.90 -11.52 21.90
C ALA A 167 -7.07 -10.72 20.89
N LEU A 168 -7.64 -10.43 19.71
CA LEU A 168 -6.95 -9.61 18.70
C LEU A 168 -6.70 -8.18 19.18
N TYR A 169 -7.69 -7.55 19.83
CA TYR A 169 -7.54 -6.21 20.41
C TYR A 169 -6.42 -6.17 21.46
N GLN A 170 -6.36 -7.16 22.35
CA GLN A 170 -5.30 -7.25 23.37
C GLN A 170 -3.92 -7.44 22.73
N TRP A 171 -3.82 -8.26 21.69
CA TRP A 171 -2.57 -8.41 20.93
C TRP A 171 -2.13 -7.08 20.30
N TRP A 172 -3.07 -6.36 19.67
CA TRP A 172 -2.81 -5.05 19.08
C TRP A 172 -2.36 -4.04 20.12
N ARG A 173 -2.98 -3.98 21.31
CA ARG A 173 -2.53 -3.06 22.36
C ARG A 173 -1.08 -3.29 22.79
N ALA A 174 -0.60 -4.53 22.76
CA ALA A 174 0.77 -4.87 23.13
C ALA A 174 1.80 -4.70 21.99
N ASN A 175 1.36 -4.64 20.73
CA ASN A 175 2.25 -4.76 19.56
C ASN A 175 2.01 -3.73 18.45
N GLY A 176 0.90 -2.98 18.48
CA GLY A 176 0.45 -2.07 17.41
C GLY A 176 1.00 -0.65 17.46
#